data_AF-A0A0D2Y3Q9-F1
#
_entry.id   AF-A0A0D2Y3Q9-F1
#
_cell.length_a   1.000
_cell.length_b   1.000
_cell.length_c   1.000
_cell.angle_alpha   90.00
_cell.angle_beta   90.00
_cell.angle_gamma   90.00
#
_symmetry.space_group_name_H-M   'P 1'
#
loop_
_entity.id
_entity.type
_entity.pdbx_description
1 polymer ?
#
loop_
_entity_poly.entity_id
_entity_poly.type
_entity_poly.pdbx_seq_one_letter_code
_entity_poly.pdbx_strand_id
1 'polypeptide(L)'
;MAFEIQPERAPALELPRSSQTVRVKAIDTTTNMNCKSDCFVWPPIKGHDELRFTTLCFLIEHHDGSSTKRVLFDLGARKDYWNAAPIAAAMIKSQVPELVIEKGVDEILEESGLPLSMIDLVVGPGFTQKMTPGYPDDPNGLVLSKDLSGRKLREPLFDSTIASFKAHDYFGDGSFYLLDVPGDYA
;
A
#
# COMPACT_ATOMS: atom_id res chain seq x y z
N MET A 1 -21.78 -24.70 17.87
CA MET A 1 -20.60 -24.97 18.72
C MET A 1 -19.56 -23.94 18.34
N ALA A 2 -19.11 -23.10 19.26
CA ALA A 2 -18.04 -22.15 18.98
C ALA A 2 -16.73 -22.94 18.84
N PHE A 3 -16.02 -22.77 17.73
CA PHE A 3 -14.67 -23.30 17.58
C PHE A 3 -13.77 -22.54 18.55
N GLU A 4 -13.24 -23.25 19.54
CA GLU A 4 -12.28 -22.69 20.49
C GLU A 4 -10.91 -22.68 19.82
N ILE A 5 -10.42 -21.50 19.42
CA ILE A 5 -9.09 -21.33 18.83
C ILE A 5 -8.07 -21.51 19.96
N GLN A 6 -7.33 -22.61 19.92
CA GLN A 6 -6.24 -22.85 20.86
C GLN A 6 -5.03 -22.00 20.44
N PRO A 7 -4.47 -21.16 21.32
CA PRO A 7 -3.31 -20.34 20.98
C PRO A 7 -2.08 -21.23 20.78
N GLU A 8 -1.52 -21.21 19.57
CA GLU A 8 -0.25 -21.87 19.28
C GLU A 8 0.93 -20.95 19.62
N ARG A 9 2.04 -21.53 20.07
CA ARG A 9 3.26 -20.77 20.30
C ARG A 9 3.82 -20.30 18.95
N ALA A 10 4.07 -19.01 18.82
CA ALA A 10 4.71 -18.45 17.63
C ALA A 10 6.03 -19.19 17.33
N PRO A 11 6.33 -19.50 16.05
CA PRO A 11 7.61 -20.06 15.65
C PRO A 11 8.79 -19.20 16.14
N ALA A 12 9.96 -19.82 16.33
CA ALA A 12 11.16 -19.06 16.63
C ALA A 12 11.45 -18.07 15.49
N LEU A 13 11.57 -16.79 15.83
CA LEU A 13 11.86 -15.72 14.88
C LEU A 13 13.38 -15.58 14.73
N GLU A 14 13.92 -16.18 13.67
CA GLU A 14 15.30 -15.95 13.25
C GLU A 14 15.32 -14.89 12.15
N LEU A 15 15.77 -13.68 12.51
CA LEU A 15 15.97 -12.61 11.54
C LEU A 15 17.40 -12.68 10.98
N PRO A 16 17.57 -12.53 9.65
CA PRO A 16 18.88 -12.37 9.07
C PRO A 16 19.62 -11.18 9.69
N ARG A 17 20.93 -11.34 9.90
CA ARG A 17 21.76 -10.27 10.44
C ARG A 17 22.10 -9.27 9.34
N SER A 18 22.04 -7.98 9.66
CA SER A 18 22.54 -6.90 8.81
C SER A 18 23.34 -5.91 9.64
N SER A 19 24.33 -5.28 9.03
CA SER A 19 25.03 -4.11 9.56
C SER A 19 24.47 -2.79 9.02
N GLN A 20 23.46 -2.85 8.15
CA GLN A 20 22.80 -1.71 7.54
C GLN A 20 21.47 -1.43 8.23
N THR A 21 21.01 -0.20 8.12
CA THR A 21 19.72 0.24 8.67
C THR A 21 18.99 1.08 7.67
N VAL A 22 17.67 0.97 7.66
CA VAL A 22 16.79 1.87 6.91
C VAL A 22 16.10 2.85 7.84
N ARG A 23 15.72 4.00 7.31
CA ARG A 23 14.79 4.92 7.99
C ARG A 23 13.40 4.71 7.41
N VAL A 24 12.44 4.43 8.29
CA VAL A 24 11.02 4.34 7.94
C VAL A 24 10.32 5.62 8.40
N LYS A 25 9.57 6.26 7.51
CA LYS A 25 8.70 7.39 7.82
C LYS A 25 7.26 7.03 7.48
N ALA A 26 6.37 7.09 8.46
CA ALA A 26 4.94 7.09 8.21
C ALA A 26 4.51 8.51 7.83
N ILE A 27 3.83 8.64 6.70
CA ILE A 27 3.32 9.90 6.17
C ILE A 27 1.80 9.84 6.27
N ASP A 28 1.21 10.86 6.91
CA ASP A 28 -0.23 11.08 6.86
C ASP A 28 -0.63 11.44 5.43
N THR A 29 -1.42 10.58 4.80
CA THR A 29 -1.89 10.79 3.42
C THR A 29 -2.99 11.84 3.33
N THR A 30 -3.45 12.36 4.47
CA THR A 30 -4.61 13.25 4.62
C THR A 30 -5.94 12.65 4.15
N THR A 31 -5.94 11.35 3.80
CA THR A 31 -7.16 10.62 3.47
C THR A 31 -7.91 10.30 4.75
N ASN A 32 -9.00 11.01 5.00
CA ASN A 32 -9.96 10.71 6.05
C ASN A 32 -11.22 10.11 5.40
N MET A 33 -11.52 8.87 5.73
CA MET A 33 -12.55 8.08 5.06
C MET A 33 -13.56 7.54 6.06
N ASN A 34 -14.84 7.64 5.70
CA ASN A 34 -15.93 6.83 6.24
C ASN A 34 -16.45 5.94 5.11
N CYS A 35 -16.43 4.62 5.29
CA CYS A 35 -16.95 3.66 4.30
C CYS A 35 -17.91 2.67 4.96
N LYS A 36 -18.66 1.92 4.14
CA LYS A 36 -19.36 0.73 4.65
C LYS A 36 -18.34 -0.29 5.16
N SER A 37 -18.58 -0.85 6.34
CA SER A 37 -17.61 -1.74 7.00
C SER A 37 -17.45 -3.08 6.28
N ASP A 38 -18.48 -3.53 5.56
CA ASP A 38 -18.47 -4.76 4.77
C ASP A 38 -17.50 -4.73 3.57
N CYS A 39 -16.93 -3.57 3.26
CA CYS A 39 -15.84 -3.42 2.29
C CYS A 39 -14.47 -3.84 2.85
N PHE A 40 -14.33 -3.98 4.18
CA PHE A 40 -13.05 -4.25 4.85
C PHE A 40 -13.13 -5.32 5.95
N VAL A 41 -14.32 -5.59 6.48
CA VAL A 41 -14.53 -6.47 7.63
C VAL A 41 -15.59 -7.50 7.29
N TRP A 42 -15.19 -8.77 7.30
CA TRP A 42 -16.09 -9.90 7.16
C TRP A 42 -15.89 -10.92 8.29
N PRO A 43 -16.97 -11.48 8.89
CA PRO A 43 -18.39 -11.23 8.62
C PRO A 43 -18.86 -9.85 9.14
N PRO A 44 -19.98 -9.30 8.64
CA PRO A 44 -20.51 -8.02 9.08
C PRO A 44 -20.83 -8.06 10.57
N ILE A 45 -20.43 -7.02 11.29
CA ILE A 45 -20.62 -6.91 12.74
C ILE A 45 -21.84 -6.03 13.00
N LYS A 46 -22.87 -6.59 13.64
CA LYS A 46 -24.12 -5.88 13.92
C LYS A 46 -23.85 -4.57 14.68
N GLY A 47 -24.35 -3.45 14.15
CA GLY A 47 -24.18 -2.12 14.73
C GLY A 47 -22.85 -1.43 14.39
N HIS A 48 -22.01 -2.08 13.58
CA HIS A 48 -20.75 -1.55 13.05
C HIS A 48 -20.81 -1.56 11.51
N ASP A 49 -21.81 -0.89 10.95
CA ASP A 49 -22.08 -0.88 9.50
C ASP A 49 -21.18 0.11 8.73
N GLU A 50 -20.50 1.01 9.46
CA GLU A 50 -19.57 1.99 8.92
C GLU A 50 -18.21 1.91 9.62
N LEU A 51 -17.14 2.21 8.88
CA LEU A 51 -15.76 2.24 9.36
C LEU A 51 -15.14 3.60 9.02
N ARG A 52 -14.70 4.33 10.06
CA ARG A 52 -13.97 5.59 9.94
C ARG A 52 -12.49 5.40 10.22
N PHE A 53 -11.64 5.81 9.30
CA PHE A 53 -10.19 5.66 9.42
C PHE A 53 -9.42 6.70 8.60
N THR A 54 -8.13 6.80 8.90
CA THR A 54 -7.14 7.52 8.08
C THR A 54 -6.19 6.52 7.44
N THR A 55 -5.59 6.87 6.30
CA THR A 55 -4.54 6.07 5.67
C THR A 55 -3.16 6.68 5.86
N LEU A 56 -2.16 5.80 5.98
CA LEU A 56 -0.75 6.17 6.02
C LEU A 56 -0.06 5.61 4.78
N CYS A 57 0.95 6.30 4.28
CA CYS A 57 1.93 5.70 3.39
C CYS A 57 3.30 5.65 4.07
N PHE A 58 4.16 4.75 3.63
CA PHE A 58 5.46 4.52 4.26
C PHE A 58 6.58 4.82 3.29
N LEU A 59 7.39 5.85 3.59
CA LEU A 59 8.61 6.18 2.88
C LEU A 59 9.79 5.50 3.57
N ILE A 60 10.48 4.63 2.83
CA ILE A 60 11.70 3.95 3.25
C ILE A 60 12.88 4.63 2.61
N GLU A 61 13.82 5.11 3.43
CA GLU A 61 15.10 5.67 2.99
C GLU A 61 16.23 4.72 3.38
N HIS A 62 16.99 4.27 2.38
CA HIS A 62 18.17 3.44 2.59
C HIS A 62 19.41 4.13 2.01
N HIS A 63 20.42 4.32 2.85
CA HIS A 63 21.66 4.99 2.50
C HIS A 63 22.80 3.97 2.36
N ASP A 64 23.34 3.77 1.15
CA ASP A 64 24.41 2.80 0.89
C ASP A 64 25.83 3.34 1.12
N GLY A 65 25.93 4.56 1.65
CA GLY A 65 27.18 5.29 1.89
C GLY A 65 27.52 6.31 0.80
N SER A 66 26.97 6.15 -0.41
CA SER A 66 27.19 7.04 -1.55
C SER A 66 25.92 7.65 -2.12
N SER A 67 24.78 6.97 -1.95
CA SER A 67 23.49 7.37 -2.46
C SER A 67 22.38 7.03 -1.46
N THR A 68 21.23 7.70 -1.60
CA THR A 68 20.01 7.33 -0.87
C THR A 68 18.99 6.78 -1.85
N LYS A 69 18.62 5.52 -1.68
CA LYS A 69 17.47 4.92 -2.34
C LYS A 69 16.22 5.25 -1.52
N ARG A 70 15.17 5.68 -2.21
CA ARG A 70 13.87 5.98 -1.61
C ARG A 70 12.78 5.18 -2.26
N VAL A 71 11.92 4.64 -1.41
CA VAL A 71 10.88 3.70 -1.81
C VAL A 71 9.63 4.05 -1.05
N LEU A 72 8.50 4.10 -1.74
CA LEU A 72 7.22 4.44 -1.14
C LEU A 72 6.27 3.25 -1.25
N PHE A 73 5.63 2.93 -0.13
CA PHE A 73 4.58 1.92 -0.03
C PHE A 73 3.26 2.59 0.30
N ASP A 74 2.22 2.19 -0.44
CA ASP A 74 0.89 2.78 -0.40
C ASP A 74 0.89 4.27 -0.79
N LEU A 75 -0.28 4.82 -1.10
CA LEU A 75 -0.47 6.21 -1.53
C LEU A 75 -1.74 6.85 -0.96
N GLY A 76 -2.56 6.10 -0.20
CA GLY A 76 -3.88 6.56 0.22
C GLY A 76 -4.81 6.82 -0.97
N ALA A 77 -5.80 7.69 -0.78
CA ALA A 77 -6.70 8.08 -1.84
C ALA A 77 -6.20 9.30 -2.61
N ARG A 78 -6.52 9.37 -3.90
CA ARG A 78 -6.28 10.58 -4.71
C ARG A 78 -7.20 11.71 -4.27
N LYS A 79 -6.66 12.93 -4.23
CA LYS A 79 -7.41 14.14 -3.86
C LYS A 79 -8.54 14.47 -4.82
N ASP A 80 -8.33 14.25 -6.12
CA ASP A 80 -9.29 14.54 -7.18
C ASP A 80 -10.12 13.29 -7.55
N TYR A 81 -10.57 12.51 -6.58
CA TYR A 81 -11.20 11.20 -6.82
C TYR A 81 -12.45 11.22 -7.71
N TRP A 82 -13.10 12.37 -7.88
CA TRP A 82 -14.18 12.54 -8.88
C TRP A 82 -13.69 12.43 -10.33
N ASN A 83 -12.38 12.57 -10.58
CA ASN A 83 -11.71 12.32 -11.86
C ASN A 83 -11.10 10.91 -11.95
N ALA A 84 -11.35 10.02 -10.99
CA ALA A 84 -10.89 8.63 -11.04
C ALA A 84 -11.47 7.91 -12.27
N ALA A 85 -10.94 6.71 -12.54
CA ALA A 85 -11.54 5.84 -13.55
C ALA A 85 -13.04 5.61 -13.25
N PRO A 86 -13.92 5.50 -14.26
CA PRO A 86 -15.37 5.46 -14.04
C PRO A 86 -15.83 4.40 -13.04
N ILE A 87 -15.22 3.21 -13.09
CA ILE A 87 -15.52 2.11 -12.16
C ILE A 87 -15.12 2.48 -10.72
N ALA A 88 -13.91 3.00 -10.52
CA ALA A 88 -13.45 3.44 -9.20
C ALA A 88 -14.31 4.58 -8.65
N ALA A 89 -14.66 5.57 -9.47
CA ALA A 89 -15.56 6.67 -9.07
C ALA A 89 -16.95 6.14 -8.66
N ALA A 90 -17.49 5.15 -9.37
CA ALA A 90 -18.76 4.50 -9.04
C ALA A 90 -18.67 3.71 -7.72
N MET A 91 -17.56 3.00 -7.48
CA MET A 91 -17.31 2.29 -6.22
C MET A 91 -17.25 3.27 -5.04
N ILE A 92 -16.47 4.34 -5.15
CA ILE A 92 -16.36 5.38 -4.13
C ILE A 92 -17.76 5.96 -3.82
N LYS A 93 -18.50 6.35 -4.86
CA LYS A 93 -19.87 6.89 -4.71
C LYS A 93 -20.82 5.92 -4.00
N SER A 94 -20.65 4.61 -4.21
CA SER A 94 -21.53 3.58 -3.64
C SER A 94 -21.18 3.20 -2.21
N GLN A 95 -19.90 3.20 -1.87
CA GLN A 95 -19.38 2.58 -0.64
C GLN A 95 -18.78 3.56 0.36
N VAL A 96 -18.50 4.81 -0.04
CA VAL A 96 -17.77 5.78 0.77
C VAL A 96 -18.64 7.03 1.00
N PRO A 97 -19.45 7.06 2.07
CA PRO A 97 -20.28 8.22 2.40
C PRO A 97 -19.50 9.51 2.64
N GLU A 98 -18.28 9.42 3.15
CA GLU A 98 -17.45 10.58 3.49
C GLU A 98 -15.99 10.31 3.08
N LEU A 99 -15.42 11.19 2.26
CA LEU A 99 -14.04 11.10 1.81
C LEU A 99 -13.43 12.50 1.70
N VAL A 100 -12.50 12.79 2.60
CA VAL A 100 -11.76 14.05 2.67
C VAL A 100 -10.29 13.77 2.41
N ILE A 101 -9.70 14.51 1.47
CA ILE A 101 -8.26 14.50 1.20
C ILE A 101 -7.83 15.95 1.07
N GLU A 102 -6.95 16.41 1.96
CA GLU A 102 -6.45 17.78 1.90
C GLU A 102 -5.33 17.92 0.85
N LYS A 103 -4.44 16.93 0.77
CA LYS A 103 -3.30 16.88 -0.13
C LYS A 103 -3.06 15.47 -0.65
N GLY A 104 -2.74 15.34 -1.93
CA GLY A 104 -2.16 14.12 -2.46
C GLY A 104 -0.78 13.86 -1.86
N VAL A 105 -0.37 12.59 -1.82
CA VAL A 105 0.96 12.20 -1.36
C VAL A 105 2.07 12.79 -2.23
N ASP A 106 1.79 13.02 -3.51
CA ASP A 106 2.66 13.78 -4.41
C ASP A 106 2.87 15.22 -3.95
N GLU A 107 1.80 15.95 -3.61
CA GLU A 107 1.88 17.31 -3.05
C GLU A 107 2.71 17.31 -1.75
N ILE A 108 2.45 16.37 -0.84
CA ILE A 108 3.16 16.26 0.44
C ILE A 108 4.67 16.05 0.23
N LEU A 109 5.04 15.16 -0.69
CA LEU A 109 6.45 14.86 -0.97
C LEU A 109 7.16 16.04 -1.63
N GLU A 110 6.55 16.67 -2.63
CA GLU A 110 7.15 17.82 -3.32
C GLU A 110 7.30 19.03 -2.41
N GLU A 111 6.30 19.34 -1.58
CA GLU A 111 6.38 20.41 -0.58
C GLU A 111 7.47 20.13 0.49
N SER A 112 7.73 18.86 0.79
CA SER A 112 8.83 18.45 1.67
C SER A 112 10.22 18.52 1.01
N GLY A 113 10.29 18.92 -0.26
CA GLY A 113 11.53 19.02 -1.03
C GLY A 113 12.02 17.68 -1.59
N LEU A 114 11.13 16.69 -1.76
CA LEU A 114 11.44 15.38 -2.35
C LEU A 114 10.83 15.28 -3.76
N PRO A 115 11.63 15.42 -4.83
CA PRO A 115 11.15 15.21 -6.19
C PRO A 115 10.68 13.77 -6.38
N LEU A 116 9.51 13.58 -7.00
CA LEU A 116 8.93 12.24 -7.22
C LEU A 116 9.82 11.34 -8.08
N SER A 117 10.68 11.92 -8.94
CA SER A 117 11.66 11.20 -9.77
C SER A 117 12.74 10.49 -8.95
N MET A 118 12.90 10.80 -7.67
CA MET A 118 13.84 10.15 -6.75
C MET A 118 13.23 8.99 -5.96
N ILE A 119 11.94 8.68 -6.17
CA ILE A 119 11.18 7.73 -5.37
C ILE A 119 10.63 6.62 -6.26
N ASP A 120 10.99 5.38 -5.94
CA ASP A 120 10.41 4.20 -6.57
C ASP A 120 9.08 3.85 -5.89
N LEU A 121 8.06 3.51 -6.69
CA LEU A 121 6.78 3.01 -6.20
C LEU A 121 6.80 1.48 -6.16
N VAL A 122 6.55 0.91 -4.99
CA VAL A 122 6.44 -0.54 -4.83
C VAL A 122 4.97 -0.93 -4.76
N VAL A 123 4.62 -1.93 -5.56
CA VAL A 123 3.27 -2.49 -5.65
C VAL A 123 3.31 -3.98 -5.38
N GLY A 124 2.18 -4.54 -4.95
CA GLY A 124 2.07 -5.97 -4.66
C GLY A 124 2.17 -6.85 -5.92
N PRO A 125 2.57 -8.12 -5.80
CA PRO A 125 2.63 -9.05 -6.92
C PRO A 125 1.31 -9.12 -7.71
N GLY A 126 1.39 -9.02 -9.04
CA GLY A 126 0.24 -9.09 -9.94
C GLY A 126 -0.52 -7.76 -10.10
N PHE A 127 -0.08 -6.69 -9.45
CA PHE A 127 -0.66 -5.35 -9.61
C PHE A 127 -0.66 -4.91 -11.08
N THR A 128 0.49 -4.96 -11.73
CA THR A 128 0.68 -4.50 -13.12
C THR A 128 -0.22 -5.29 -14.06
N GLN A 129 -0.30 -6.61 -13.89
CA GLN A 129 -1.19 -7.45 -14.71
C GLN A 129 -2.67 -7.07 -14.53
N LYS A 130 -3.10 -6.75 -13.30
CA LYS A 130 -4.51 -6.44 -12.98
C LYS A 130 -4.91 -4.99 -13.27
N MET A 131 -3.96 -4.08 -13.14
CA MET A 131 -4.20 -2.63 -13.14
C MET A 131 -3.70 -1.94 -14.42
N THR A 132 -3.06 -2.67 -15.34
CA THR A 132 -2.61 -2.13 -16.62
C THR A 132 -3.14 -2.93 -17.82
N PRO A 133 -3.51 -2.27 -18.93
CA PRO A 133 -3.62 -0.81 -19.08
C PRO A 133 -4.74 -0.23 -18.20
N GLY A 134 -4.60 1.04 -17.81
CA GLY A 134 -5.63 1.74 -17.02
C GLY A 134 -6.64 2.46 -17.93
N TYR A 135 -7.59 3.17 -17.34
CA TYR A 135 -8.50 4.04 -18.09
C TYR A 135 -7.75 5.28 -18.64
N PRO A 136 -8.02 5.75 -19.88
CA PRO A 136 -9.03 5.27 -20.83
C PRO A 136 -8.55 4.17 -21.79
N ASP A 137 -7.30 3.71 -21.70
CA ASP A 137 -6.75 2.70 -22.60
C ASP A 137 -7.45 1.33 -22.43
N ASP A 138 -7.85 1.00 -21.20
CA ASP A 138 -8.88 0.01 -20.87
C ASP A 138 -10.14 0.72 -20.33
N PRO A 139 -11.31 0.62 -21.00
CA PRO A 139 -12.56 1.18 -20.48
C PRO A 139 -13.01 0.57 -19.15
N ASN A 140 -12.52 -0.62 -18.79
CA ASN A 140 -12.76 -1.28 -17.51
C ASN A 140 -11.61 -1.11 -16.50
N GLY A 141 -10.59 -0.30 -16.82
CA GLY A 141 -9.47 -0.06 -15.92
C GLY A 141 -9.90 0.57 -14.60
N LEU A 142 -9.35 0.08 -13.48
CA LEU A 142 -9.63 0.60 -12.13
C LEU A 142 -8.79 1.83 -11.76
N VAL A 143 -7.66 2.01 -12.43
CA VAL A 143 -6.74 3.15 -12.27
C VAL A 143 -6.65 3.93 -13.58
N LEU A 144 -6.17 5.18 -13.55
CA LEU A 144 -5.92 5.91 -14.79
C LEU A 144 -4.56 5.52 -15.35
N SER A 145 -4.46 5.28 -16.66
CA SER A 145 -3.19 5.02 -17.35
C SER A 145 -2.17 6.13 -17.10
N LYS A 146 -2.63 7.39 -17.06
CA LYS A 146 -1.77 8.54 -16.82
C LYS A 146 -1.10 8.52 -15.43
N ASP A 147 -1.74 7.90 -14.44
CA ASP A 147 -1.23 7.87 -13.06
C ASP A 147 -0.07 6.86 -12.92
N LEU A 148 -0.02 5.87 -13.82
CA LEU A 148 1.04 4.86 -13.89
C LEU A 148 2.14 5.23 -14.91
N SER A 149 1.81 6.03 -15.93
CA SER A 149 2.74 6.40 -17.00
C SER A 149 4.02 7.04 -16.47
N GLY A 150 5.17 6.56 -16.95
CA GLY A 150 6.50 7.10 -16.59
C GLY A 150 6.96 6.76 -15.18
N ARG A 151 6.16 6.06 -14.37
CA ARG A 151 6.55 5.59 -13.04
C ARG A 151 7.29 4.26 -13.16
N LYS A 152 8.34 4.09 -12.34
CA LYS A 152 9.00 2.80 -12.18
C LYS A 152 8.23 1.96 -11.15
N LEU A 153 7.32 1.11 -11.62
CA LEU A 153 6.62 0.14 -10.78
C LEU A 153 7.54 -1.03 -10.45
N ARG A 154 7.63 -1.40 -9.17
CA ARG A 154 8.37 -2.59 -8.73
C ARG A 154 7.44 -3.58 -8.05
N GLU A 155 7.43 -4.81 -8.57
CA GLU A 155 6.76 -5.97 -7.97
C GLU A 155 7.82 -6.92 -7.39
N PRO A 156 7.95 -6.99 -6.06
CA PRO A 156 8.92 -7.87 -5.41
C PRO A 156 8.62 -9.36 -5.63
N LEU A 157 9.68 -10.16 -5.77
CA LEU A 157 9.59 -11.62 -5.77
C LEU A 157 9.86 -12.16 -4.37
N PHE A 158 8.94 -12.95 -3.82
CA PHE A 158 9.06 -13.51 -2.48
C PHE A 158 9.66 -14.92 -2.53
N ASP A 159 10.99 -14.98 -2.61
CA ASP A 159 11.79 -16.20 -2.80
C ASP A 159 12.37 -16.79 -1.50
N SER A 160 12.21 -16.09 -0.38
CA SER A 160 12.68 -16.52 0.94
C SER A 160 11.52 -16.68 1.94
N THR A 161 11.82 -17.00 3.20
CA THR A 161 10.80 -17.15 4.26
C THR A 161 11.31 -16.61 5.59
N ILE A 162 10.49 -15.83 6.29
CA ILE A 162 10.73 -15.38 7.67
C ILE A 162 9.49 -15.68 8.50
N ALA A 163 9.65 -16.36 9.64
CA ALA A 163 8.56 -16.74 10.54
C ALA A 163 7.37 -17.43 9.83
N SER A 164 7.65 -18.27 8.83
CA SER A 164 6.68 -18.98 7.98
C SER A 164 5.95 -18.15 6.93
N PHE A 165 6.24 -16.84 6.82
CA PHE A 165 5.74 -15.99 5.75
C PHE A 165 6.76 -15.92 4.62
N LYS A 166 6.31 -15.90 3.36
CA LYS A 166 7.23 -15.65 2.27
C LYS A 166 7.79 -14.24 2.43
N ALA A 167 9.07 -14.07 2.14
CA ALA A 167 9.78 -12.83 2.41
C ALA A 167 10.60 -12.40 1.20
N HIS A 168 10.79 -11.09 1.08
CA HIS A 168 11.68 -10.46 0.10
C HIS A 168 12.61 -9.47 0.80
N ASP A 169 13.92 -9.68 0.66
CA ASP A 169 14.94 -8.70 1.07
C ASP A 169 15.00 -7.57 0.02
N TYR A 170 14.36 -6.44 0.32
CA TYR A 170 14.15 -5.40 -0.68
C TYR A 170 15.45 -4.72 -1.14
N PHE A 171 16.41 -4.59 -0.23
CA PHE A 171 17.70 -3.96 -0.54
C PHE A 171 18.82 -4.97 -0.77
N GLY A 172 18.61 -6.25 -0.45
CA GLY A 172 19.55 -7.35 -0.65
C GLY A 172 20.69 -7.38 0.36
N ASP A 173 20.55 -6.64 1.47
CA ASP A 173 21.56 -6.51 2.53
C ASP A 173 21.03 -6.88 3.92
N GLY A 174 19.83 -7.43 3.99
CA GLY A 174 19.14 -7.85 5.21
C GLY A 174 18.62 -6.72 6.10
N SER A 175 18.62 -5.46 5.64
CA SER A 175 18.18 -4.32 6.45
C SER A 175 16.66 -4.09 6.46
N PHE A 176 15.95 -4.61 5.45
CA PHE A 176 14.50 -4.43 5.32
C PHE A 176 13.85 -5.56 4.52
N TYR A 177 12.86 -6.21 5.13
CA TYR A 177 12.12 -7.31 4.54
C TYR A 177 10.66 -6.95 4.31
N LEU A 178 10.15 -7.29 3.13
CA LEU A 178 8.72 -7.36 2.86
C LEU A 178 8.23 -8.77 3.15
N LEU A 179 7.11 -8.90 3.85
CA LEU A 179 6.50 -10.18 4.16
C LEU A 179 5.17 -10.30 3.41
N ASP A 180 4.99 -11.41 2.72
CA ASP A 180 3.71 -11.83 2.13
C ASP A 180 2.86 -12.44 3.24
N VAL A 181 1.97 -11.61 3.80
CA VAL A 181 1.09 -11.97 4.90
C VAL A 181 -0.36 -12.08 4.39
N PRO A 182 -1.12 -13.09 4.85
CA PRO A 182 -2.54 -13.15 4.55
C PRO A 182 -3.25 -11.88 5.05
N GLY A 183 -4.01 -11.26 4.16
CA GLY A 183 -4.87 -10.11 4.42
C GLY A 183 -5.93 -10.02 3.33
N ASP A 184 -7.03 -9.32 3.61
CA ASP A 184 -8.05 -9.07 2.59
C ASP A 184 -7.51 -8.08 1.55
N TYR A 185 -7.47 -8.53 0.29
CA TYR A 185 -7.59 -7.64 -0.86
C TYR A 185 -9.04 -7.72 -1.29
N ALA A 186 -9.84 -6.70 -0.93
CA ALA A 186 -11.12 -6.47 -1.60
C ALA A 186 -10.89 -6.13 -3.07
#